data_AF-A0A1V3ILR4-F1
#
_entry.id   AF-A0A1V3ILR4-F1
#
_cell.length_a   1.000
_cell.length_b   1.000
_cell.length_c   1.000
_cell.angle_alpha   90.00
_cell.angle_beta   90.00
_cell.angle_gamma   90.00
#
_symmetry.space_group_name_H-M   'P 1'
#
loop_
_entity.id
_entity.type
_entity.pdbx_description
1 polymer ?
#
loop_
_entity_poly.entity_id
_entity_poly.type
_entity_poly.pdbx_seq_one_letter_code
_entity_poly.pdbx_strand_id
1 'polypeptide(L)'
;MKKTLVALIFMGFGLSASAAELSDSCKAYFAEVDSYLASMPAAQANSMKAQYESSKQQFAMMPVAAQDQACGQAVEQLKQMKAAMPK
;
A
#
# COMPACT_ATOMS: atom_id res chain seq x y z
N MET A 1 -21.00 -18.86 33.12
CA MET A 1 -22.02 -18.93 32.05
C MET A 1 -21.38 -18.49 30.74
N LYS A 2 -21.66 -19.24 29.66
CA LYS A 2 -21.60 -18.88 28.23
C LYS A 2 -20.27 -18.38 27.64
N LYS A 3 -19.56 -19.36 27.08
CA LYS A 3 -18.56 -19.29 26.01
C LYS A 3 -18.96 -18.27 24.94
N THR A 4 -18.27 -17.13 24.86
CA THR A 4 -18.34 -16.24 23.70
C THR A 4 -17.35 -16.72 22.66
N LEU A 5 -17.86 -17.54 21.75
CA LEU A 5 -17.29 -17.81 20.44
C LEU A 5 -17.02 -16.46 19.76
N VAL A 6 -15.75 -16.05 19.70
CA VAL A 6 -15.29 -15.04 18.75
C VAL A 6 -15.36 -15.70 17.37
N ALA A 7 -16.49 -15.53 16.71
CA ALA A 7 -16.65 -15.87 15.31
C ALA A 7 -15.75 -14.94 14.50
N LEU A 8 -14.54 -15.41 14.18
CA LEU A 8 -13.73 -14.90 13.09
C LEU A 8 -14.50 -15.14 11.80
N ILE A 9 -15.32 -14.17 11.42
CA ILE A 9 -15.86 -14.09 10.06
C ILE A 9 -14.65 -13.78 9.17
N PHE A 10 -13.99 -14.83 8.70
CA PHE A 10 -13.23 -14.77 7.46
C PHE A 10 -14.26 -14.42 6.38
N MET A 11 -14.39 -13.13 6.06
CA MET A 11 -15.02 -12.72 4.82
C MET A 11 -14.17 -13.34 3.71
N GLY A 12 -14.70 -14.39 3.09
CA GLY A 12 -14.15 -14.92 1.86
C GLY A 12 -14.14 -13.79 0.84
N PHE A 13 -12.96 -13.26 0.55
CA PHE A 13 -12.76 -12.39 -0.59
C PHE A 13 -13.04 -13.24 -1.83
N GLY A 14 -14.24 -13.05 -2.37
CA GLY A 14 -14.64 -13.64 -3.65
C GLY A 14 -13.60 -13.26 -4.69
N LEU A 15 -13.07 -14.27 -5.36
CA LEU A 15 -12.20 -14.10 -6.51
C LEU A 15 -12.89 -13.18 -7.52
N SER A 16 -12.32 -12.01 -7.73
CA SER A 16 -12.44 -11.30 -9.01
C SER A 16 -11.02 -11.14 -9.54
N ALA A 17 -10.63 -12.12 -10.35
CA ALA A 17 -9.46 -12.05 -11.19
C ALA A 17 -9.71 -10.98 -12.26
N SER A 18 -9.48 -9.74 -11.88
CA SER A 18 -9.07 -8.68 -12.78
C SER A 18 -7.76 -8.19 -12.17
N ALA A 19 -6.72 -8.01 -12.98
CA ALA A 19 -5.60 -7.20 -12.54
C ALA A 19 -6.17 -5.78 -12.35
N ALA A 20 -6.78 -5.53 -11.20
CA ALA A 20 -7.48 -4.29 -10.96
C ALA A 20 -6.40 -3.23 -10.92
N GLU A 21 -6.51 -2.27 -11.84
CA GLU A 21 -5.65 -1.12 -11.83
C GLU A 21 -5.68 -0.49 -10.44
N LEU A 22 -4.50 -0.08 -9.97
CA LEU A 22 -4.40 0.65 -8.73
C LEU A 22 -5.28 1.90 -8.78
N SER A 23 -5.92 2.23 -7.68
CA SER A 23 -6.63 3.49 -7.54
C SER A 23 -5.67 4.68 -7.71
N ASP A 24 -6.21 5.86 -8.04
CA ASP A 24 -5.38 7.05 -8.27
C ASP A 24 -4.56 7.45 -7.04
N SER A 25 -5.10 7.25 -5.84
CA SER A 25 -4.38 7.50 -4.59
C SER A 25 -3.19 6.55 -4.38
N CYS A 26 -3.34 5.27 -4.75
CA CYS A 26 -2.23 4.31 -4.74
C CYS A 26 -1.20 4.62 -5.82
N LYS A 27 -1.64 4.99 -7.03
CA LYS A 27 -0.74 5.44 -8.10
C LYS A 27 0.12 6.61 -7.61
N ALA A 28 -0.47 7.60 -6.94
CA ALA A 28 0.25 8.73 -6.36
C ALA A 28 1.22 8.30 -5.24
N TYR A 29 0.78 7.44 -4.32
CA TYR A 29 1.63 6.90 -3.24
C TYR A 29 2.90 6.24 -3.80
N PHE A 30 2.73 5.31 -4.73
CA PHE A 30 3.86 4.56 -5.27
C PHE A 30 4.76 5.43 -6.14
N ALA A 31 4.23 6.45 -6.83
CA ALA A 31 5.05 7.41 -7.57
C ALA A 31 5.96 8.22 -6.63
N GLU A 32 5.46 8.62 -5.46
CA GLU A 32 6.25 9.32 -4.45
C GLU A 32 7.34 8.43 -3.84
N VAL A 33 7.06 7.14 -3.66
CA VAL A 33 8.06 6.14 -3.24
C VAL A 33 9.09 5.92 -4.34
N ASP A 34 8.68 5.77 -5.60
CA ASP A 34 9.57 5.63 -6.76
C ASP A 34 10.52 6.83 -6.87
N SER A 35 10.00 8.06 -6.69
CA SER A 35 10.81 9.27 -6.66
C SER A 35 11.80 9.30 -5.50
N TYR A 36 11.41 8.81 -4.32
CA TYR A 36 12.32 8.72 -3.18
C TYR A 36 13.44 7.71 -3.44
N LEU A 37 13.12 6.53 -3.98
CA LEU A 37 14.11 5.51 -4.31
C LEU A 37 15.09 5.96 -5.40
N ALA A 38 14.62 6.75 -6.37
CA ALA A 38 15.47 7.34 -7.40
C ALA A 38 16.52 8.31 -6.82
N SER A 39 16.29 8.84 -5.62
CA SER A 39 17.27 9.68 -4.90
C SER A 39 18.32 8.88 -4.10
N MET A 40 18.17 7.55 -4.01
CA MET A 40 19.02 6.68 -3.19
C MET A 40 20.05 5.90 -4.03
N PRO A 41 21.14 5.41 -3.43
CA PRO A 41 22.07 4.51 -4.10
C PRO A 41 21.37 3.24 -4.60
N ALA A 42 21.69 2.79 -5.83
CA ALA A 42 20.97 1.73 -6.54
C ALA A 42 20.84 0.41 -5.74
N ALA A 43 21.85 0.04 -4.95
CA ALA A 43 21.81 -1.17 -4.12
C ALA A 43 20.72 -1.10 -3.02
N GLN A 44 20.52 0.08 -2.44
CA GLN A 44 19.51 0.33 -1.42
C GLN A 44 18.13 0.55 -2.06
N ALA A 45 18.09 1.19 -3.22
CA ALA A 45 16.87 1.36 -4.00
C ALA A 45 16.30 0.00 -4.47
N ASN A 46 17.15 -0.92 -4.95
CA ASN A 46 16.72 -2.22 -5.46
C ASN A 46 16.11 -3.12 -4.38
N SER A 47 16.68 -3.15 -3.17
CA SER A 47 16.14 -3.96 -2.08
C SER A 47 14.77 -3.44 -1.63
N MET A 48 14.60 -2.13 -1.53
CA MET A 48 13.30 -1.51 -1.26
C MET A 48 12.32 -1.70 -2.42
N LYS A 49 12.82 -1.72 -3.67
CA LYS A 49 11.98 -1.88 -4.86
C LYS A 49 11.28 -3.23 -4.93
N ALA A 50 12.01 -4.30 -4.67
CA ALA A 50 11.42 -5.63 -4.60
C ALA A 50 10.30 -5.73 -3.55
N GLN A 51 10.48 -5.06 -2.41
CA GLN A 51 9.52 -5.10 -1.31
C GLN A 51 8.23 -4.36 -1.64
N TYR A 52 8.29 -3.16 -2.22
CA TYR A 52 7.07 -2.40 -2.51
C TYR A 52 6.35 -2.86 -3.80
N GLU A 53 7.04 -3.48 -4.77
CA GLU A 53 6.39 -4.09 -5.94
C GLU A 53 5.47 -5.26 -5.53
N SER A 54 5.90 -6.06 -4.54
CA SER A 54 5.02 -7.06 -3.91
C SER A 54 3.81 -6.38 -3.24
N SER A 55 4.02 -5.26 -2.55
CA SER A 55 2.91 -4.47 -2.00
C SER A 55 1.96 -3.98 -3.09
N LYS A 56 2.45 -3.43 -4.22
CA LYS A 56 1.59 -3.02 -5.36
C LYS A 56 0.68 -4.15 -5.80
N GLN A 57 1.20 -5.37 -5.91
CA GLN A 57 0.39 -6.54 -6.28
C GLN A 57 -0.69 -6.86 -5.24
N GLN A 58 -0.37 -6.79 -3.94
CA GLN A 58 -1.36 -6.97 -2.89
C GLN A 58 -2.45 -5.90 -2.94
N PHE A 59 -2.09 -4.64 -3.20
CA PHE A 59 -3.05 -3.55 -3.36
C PHE A 59 -3.95 -3.72 -4.59
N ALA A 60 -3.39 -4.18 -5.70
CA ALA A 60 -4.16 -4.48 -6.91
C ALA A 60 -5.17 -5.62 -6.72
N MET A 61 -5.00 -6.46 -5.69
CA MET A 61 -5.98 -7.50 -5.31
C MET A 61 -7.08 -6.99 -4.37
N MET A 62 -6.98 -5.76 -3.88
CA MET A 62 -7.98 -5.16 -2.99
C MET A 62 -9.05 -4.38 -3.76
N PRO A 63 -10.27 -4.26 -3.21
CA PRO A 63 -11.27 -3.34 -3.75
C PRO A 63 -10.77 -1.89 -3.79
N VAL A 64 -11.14 -1.12 -4.81
CA VAL A 64 -10.71 0.28 -5.01
C VAL A 64 -10.93 1.15 -3.75
N ALA A 65 -12.08 1.00 -3.07
CA ALA A 65 -12.33 1.74 -1.83
C ALA A 65 -11.35 1.42 -0.70
N ALA A 66 -10.90 0.15 -0.61
CA ALA A 66 -9.90 -0.27 0.37
C ALA A 66 -8.49 0.21 -0.03
N GLN A 67 -8.19 0.20 -1.33
CA GLN A 67 -6.97 0.81 -1.87
C GLN A 67 -6.93 2.30 -1.51
N ASP A 68 -8.01 3.04 -1.75
CA ASP A 68 -8.08 4.47 -1.48
C ASP A 68 -7.92 4.83 -0.02
N GLN A 69 -8.55 4.07 0.87
CA GLN A 69 -8.39 4.27 2.30
C GLN A 69 -6.94 4.05 2.74
N ALA A 70 -6.32 2.94 2.34
CA ALA A 70 -4.98 2.57 2.77
C ALA A 70 -3.90 3.47 2.15
N CYS A 71 -3.96 3.72 0.83
CA CYS A 71 -3.01 4.59 0.15
C CYS A 71 -3.21 6.06 0.49
N GLY A 72 -4.45 6.53 0.68
CA GLY A 72 -4.71 7.89 1.14
C GLY A 72 -4.05 8.19 2.49
N GLN A 73 -4.17 7.26 3.45
CA GLN A 73 -3.47 7.38 4.73
C GLN A 73 -1.95 7.35 4.57
N ALA A 74 -1.43 6.45 3.73
CA ALA A 74 0.00 6.31 3.50
C ALA A 74 0.61 7.56 2.83
N VAL A 75 -0.08 8.20 1.88
CA VAL A 75 0.34 9.46 1.25
C VAL A 75 0.46 10.58 2.27
N GLU A 76 -0.53 10.74 3.15
CA GLU A 76 -0.49 11.79 4.17
C GLU A 76 0.65 11.57 5.16
N GLN A 77 0.88 10.33 5.58
CA GLN A 77 2.04 9.98 6.42
C GLN A 77 3.36 10.28 5.71
N LEU A 78 3.46 9.97 4.42
CA LEU A 78 4.66 10.24 3.62
C LEU A 78 4.93 11.75 3.52
N LYS A 79 3.89 12.56 3.31
CA LYS A 79 3.98 14.03 3.29
C LYS A 79 4.46 14.57 4.64
N GLN A 80 3.88 14.08 5.74
CA GLN A 80 4.30 14.48 7.08
C GLN A 80 5.75 14.12 7.36
N MET A 81 6.18 12.91 6.97
CA MET A 81 7.58 12.50 7.09
C MET A 81 8.52 13.38 6.26
N LYS A 82 8.15 13.71 5.02
CA LYS A 82 8.94 14.60 4.17
C LYS A 82 9.02 16.01 4.75
N ALA A 83 7.94 16.52 5.34
CA ALA A 83 7.93 17.82 6.00
C ALA A 83 8.76 17.84 7.30
N ALA A 84 8.87 16.69 7.97
CA ALA A 84 9.66 16.54 9.20
C ALA A 84 11.15 16.27 8.95
N MET A 85 11.54 15.89 7.73
CA MET A 85 12.96 15.76 7.38
C MET A 85 13.60 17.16 7.31
N PRO A 86 14.71 17.40 8.03
CA PRO A 86 15.49 18.62 7.85
C PRO A 86 16.00 18.68 6.40
N LYS A 87 15.97 19.89 5.81
CA LYS A 87 16.44 20.16 4.44
C LYS A 87 17.93 19.88 4.28
#